data_AF-H9BJQ5-F1
#
_entry.id   AF-H9BJQ5-F1
#
_cell.length_a   1.000
_cell.length_b   1.000
_cell.length_c   1.000
_cell.angle_alpha   90.00
_cell.angle_beta   90.00
_cell.angle_gamma   90.00
#
_symmetry.space_group_name_H-M   'P 1'
#
loop_
_entity.id
_entity.type
_entity.pdbx_description
1 polymer ?
#
loop_
_entity_poly.entity_id
_entity_poly.type
_entity_poly.pdbx_seq_one_letter_code
_entity_poly.pdbx_strand_id
1 'polypeptide(L)'
;YKYPGWYDKYGKWWENYSRLAIPNGHNPIVAEDVDYVYPHRCWTCMVPCLVREDMVMQEVDGQWRTYCHEVCRWTDAEAFRPVFQGRET
;
A
#
# COMPACT_ATOMS: atom_id res chain seq x y z
N TYR A 1 -21.46 12.11 7.49
CA TYR A 1 -21.11 11.02 8.41
C TYR A 1 -21.43 9.67 7.75
N LYS A 2 -20.43 9.02 7.13
CA LYS A 2 -20.58 7.69 6.48
C LYS A 2 -19.58 6.67 7.02
N TYR A 3 -18.42 7.14 7.50
CA TYR A 3 -17.37 6.35 8.13
C TYR A 3 -17.07 6.98 9.49
N PRO A 4 -17.62 6.45 10.60
CA PRO A 4 -17.24 6.83 11.96
C PRO A 4 -15.72 6.64 12.16
N GLY A 5 -15.06 7.52 12.91
CA GLY A 5 -13.61 7.45 13.16
C GLY A 5 -12.71 7.84 11.97
N TRP A 6 -13.26 8.13 10.78
CA TRP A 6 -12.45 8.42 9.59
C TRP A 6 -11.61 9.70 9.75
N TYR A 7 -12.18 10.74 10.35
CA TYR A 7 -11.45 12.00 10.59
C TYR A 7 -10.34 11.79 11.63
N ASP A 8 -10.60 10.99 12.66
CA ASP A 8 -9.66 10.74 13.75
C ASP A 8 -8.45 9.90 13.27
N LYS A 9 -8.64 9.00 12.29
CA LYS A 9 -7.54 8.23 11.67
C LYS A 9 -6.86 8.93 10.48
N TYR A 10 -7.60 9.69 9.64
CA TYR A 10 -7.10 10.19 8.36
C TYR A 10 -7.16 11.71 8.17
N GLY A 11 -7.89 12.44 9.02
CA GLY A 11 -8.16 13.87 8.86
C GLY A 11 -6.90 14.72 8.78
N LYS A 12 -5.99 14.57 9.76
CA LYS A 12 -4.71 15.30 9.82
C LYS A 12 -3.84 15.13 8.55
N TRP A 13 -3.88 13.95 7.93
CA TRP A 13 -3.17 13.70 6.67
C TRP A 13 -3.76 14.53 5.52
N TRP A 14 -5.10 14.60 5.43
CA TRP A 14 -5.79 15.41 4.43
C TRP A 14 -5.67 16.92 4.67
N GLU A 15 -5.59 17.37 5.92
CA GLU A 15 -5.29 18.77 6.26
C GLU A 15 -3.87 19.15 5.81
N ASN A 16 -2.88 18.30 6.08
CA ASN A 16 -1.52 18.45 5.56
C ASN A 16 -1.49 18.45 4.02
N TYR A 17 -2.17 17.51 3.37
CA TYR A 17 -2.26 17.45 1.90
C TYR A 17 -2.89 18.73 1.32
N SER A 18 -3.94 19.26 1.96
CA SER A 18 -4.59 20.51 1.58
C SER A 18 -3.67 21.73 1.72
N ARG A 19 -2.87 21.81 2.78
CA ARG A 19 -1.82 22.84 2.95
C ARG A 19 -0.81 22.81 1.78
N LEU A 20 -0.40 21.62 1.36
CA LEU A 20 0.60 21.42 0.29
C LEU A 20 0.04 21.62 -1.13
N ALA A 21 -1.27 21.67 -1.30
CA ALA A 21 -1.91 21.88 -2.61
C ALA A 21 -1.73 23.32 -3.15
N ILE A 22 -1.27 24.27 -2.32
CA ILE A 22 -1.06 25.68 -2.70
C ILE A 22 0.44 25.93 -2.91
N PRO A 23 0.89 26.35 -4.11
CA PRO A 23 2.28 26.71 -4.37
C PRO A 23 2.70 28.00 -3.62
N ASN A 24 3.26 27.86 -2.41
CA ASN A 24 3.71 28.97 -1.57
C ASN A 24 5.23 28.97 -1.26
N GLY A 25 5.97 27.97 -1.74
CA GLY A 25 7.35 27.68 -1.33
C GLY A 25 7.55 26.28 -0.71
N HIS A 26 6.47 25.54 -0.42
CA HIS A 26 6.54 24.13 0.00
C HIS A 26 7.25 23.23 -1.02
N ASN A 27 7.91 22.20 -0.50
CA ASN A 27 8.50 21.13 -1.30
C ASN A 27 7.42 20.17 -1.86
N PRO A 28 7.74 19.31 -2.84
CA PRO A 28 6.91 18.15 -3.15
C PRO A 28 6.67 17.30 -1.89
N ILE A 29 5.48 16.70 -1.75
CA ILE A 29 5.04 15.99 -0.53
C ILE A 29 5.99 14.89 -0.02
N VAL A 30 6.84 14.33 -0.89
CA VAL A 30 7.89 13.35 -0.53
C VAL A 30 9.06 13.96 0.27
N ALA A 31 9.11 15.29 0.41
CA ALA A 31 10.16 16.07 1.06
C ALA A 31 9.59 17.19 1.97
N GLU A 32 8.37 16.98 2.49
CA GLU A 32 7.73 17.78 3.54
C GLU A 32 7.52 16.92 4.79
N ASP A 33 7.66 17.50 5.99
CA ASP A 33 7.38 16.82 7.26
C ASP A 33 5.86 16.80 7.53
N VAL A 34 5.17 15.84 6.90
CA VAL A 34 3.69 15.74 6.89
C VAL A 34 3.13 14.35 7.18
N ASP A 35 3.95 13.42 7.68
CA ASP A 35 3.62 12.00 7.81
C ASP A 35 3.26 11.33 6.45
N TYR A 36 3.83 11.85 5.36
CA TYR A 36 3.88 11.15 4.08
C TYR A 36 5.14 10.28 4.02
N VAL A 37 4.94 8.97 3.91
CA VAL A 37 6.01 8.00 3.67
C VAL A 37 5.69 7.28 2.36
N TYR A 38 6.62 7.32 1.41
CA TYR A 38 6.42 6.80 0.06
C TYR A 38 6.12 5.29 0.08
N PRO A 39 4.99 4.85 -0.50
CA PRO A 39 4.54 3.47 -0.37
C PRO A 39 5.31 2.50 -1.29
N HIS A 40 5.53 1.28 -0.80
CA HIS A 40 5.89 0.15 -1.67
C HIS A 40 4.74 -0.15 -2.64
N ARG A 41 5.04 -0.83 -3.77
CA ARG A 41 4.03 -1.25 -4.75
C ARG A 41 3.66 -2.71 -4.51
N CYS A 42 2.37 -3.03 -4.48
CA CYS A 42 1.92 -4.41 -4.44
C CYS A 42 2.30 -5.11 -5.75
N TRP A 43 3.02 -6.23 -5.66
CA TRP A 43 3.46 -7.03 -6.80
C TRP A 43 2.28 -7.52 -7.66
N THR A 44 1.21 -7.97 -7.00
CA THR A 44 0.08 -8.67 -7.64
C THR A 44 -0.92 -7.73 -8.33
N CYS A 45 -1.23 -6.58 -7.73
CA CYS A 45 -2.26 -5.66 -8.23
C CYS A 45 -1.71 -4.31 -8.71
N MET A 46 -0.41 -4.07 -8.58
CA MET A 46 0.30 -2.84 -8.96
C MET A 46 -0.16 -1.54 -8.25
N VAL A 47 -1.12 -1.63 -7.31
CA VAL A 47 -1.56 -0.54 -6.42
C VAL A 47 -0.54 -0.34 -5.29
N PRO A 48 -0.33 0.90 -4.78
CA PRO A 48 0.57 1.12 -3.65
C PRO A 48 0.03 0.55 -2.32
N CYS A 49 0.93 0.02 -1.49
CA CYS A 49 0.65 -0.47 -0.14
C CYS A 49 0.48 0.71 0.83
N LEU A 50 -0.70 1.35 0.80
CA LEU A 50 -1.00 2.55 1.61
C LEU A 50 -1.38 2.24 3.06
N VAL A 51 -2.11 1.14 3.31
CA VAL A 51 -2.35 0.62 4.66
C VAL A 51 -1.13 -0.21 5.05
N ARG A 52 -0.45 0.16 6.12
CA ARG A 52 0.81 -0.48 6.55
C ARG A 52 0.55 -1.72 7.38
N GLU A 53 -0.55 -1.69 8.11
CA GLU A 53 -1.07 -2.77 8.95
C GLU A 53 -1.44 -4.01 8.13
N ASP A 54 -1.81 -3.84 6.86
CA ASP A 54 -2.17 -4.91 5.91
C ASP A 54 -0.99 -5.35 5.02
N MET A 55 0.19 -4.70 5.13
CA MET A 55 1.30 -4.92 4.21
C MET A 55 2.05 -6.23 4.52
N VAL A 56 2.14 -7.11 3.52
CA VAL A 56 2.86 -8.39 3.61
C VAL A 56 4.14 -8.33 2.77
N MET A 57 5.20 -8.99 3.23
CA MET A 57 6.46 -9.18 2.49
C MET A 57 6.84 -10.65 2.48
N GLN A 58 7.27 -11.16 1.32
CA GLN A 58 7.71 -12.54 1.16
C GLN A 58 8.75 -12.66 0.05
N GLU A 59 9.70 -13.59 0.18
CA GLU A 59 10.55 -14.03 -0.91
C GLU A 59 9.84 -15.10 -1.74
N VAL A 60 9.65 -14.86 -3.04
CA VAL A 60 9.02 -15.79 -3.99
C VAL A 60 9.86 -15.84 -5.25
N ASP A 61 10.23 -17.05 -5.68
CA ASP A 61 11.16 -17.32 -6.79
C ASP A 61 12.54 -16.61 -6.65
N GLY A 62 13.05 -16.50 -5.42
CA GLY A 62 14.33 -15.82 -5.12
C GLY A 62 14.26 -14.29 -5.14
N GLN A 63 13.08 -13.70 -5.29
CA GLN A 63 12.85 -12.25 -5.29
C GLN A 63 12.00 -11.85 -4.09
N TRP A 64 12.45 -10.85 -3.32
CA TRP A 64 11.63 -10.21 -2.29
C TRP A 64 10.53 -9.36 -2.92
N ARG A 65 9.28 -9.65 -2.53
CA ARG A 65 8.06 -9.02 -3.04
C ARG A 65 7.28 -8.37 -1.89
N THR A 66 6.54 -7.32 -2.22
CA THR A 66 5.67 -6.56 -1.30
C THR A 66 4.23 -6.66 -1.77
N TYR A 67 3.28 -6.78 -0.84
CA TYR A 67 1.86 -6.94 -1.13
C TYR A 67 1.03 -6.02 -0.22
N CYS A 68 -0.08 -5.47 -0.74
CA CYS A 68 -0.94 -4.56 0.01
C CYS A 68 -1.97 -5.26 0.92
N HIS A 69 -2.07 -6.59 0.83
CA HIS A 69 -2.97 -7.43 1.64
C HIS A 69 -2.54 -8.90 1.51
N GLU A 70 -2.85 -9.74 2.50
CA GLU A 70 -2.55 -11.19 2.51
C GLU A 70 -3.08 -11.91 1.26
N VAL A 71 -4.30 -11.60 0.83
CA VAL A 71 -4.91 -12.19 -0.38
C VAL A 71 -4.08 -11.90 -1.63
N CYS A 72 -3.43 -10.72 -1.72
CA CYS A 72 -2.54 -10.41 -2.84
C CYS A 72 -1.26 -11.24 -2.79
N ARG A 73 -0.70 -11.51 -1.60
CA ARG A 73 0.40 -12.47 -1.41
C ARG A 73 -0.04 -13.86 -1.88
N TRP A 74 -1.19 -14.34 -1.39
CA TRP A 74 -1.70 -15.68 -1.68
C TRP A 74 -1.87 -15.93 -3.18
N THR A 75 -2.41 -14.94 -3.91
CA THR A 75 -2.58 -15.03 -5.37
C THR A 75 -1.27 -15.25 -6.13
N ASP A 76 -0.17 -14.61 -5.70
CA ASP A 76 1.15 -14.66 -6.35
C ASP A 76 2.03 -15.84 -5.87
N ALA A 77 1.96 -16.14 -4.57
CA ALA A 77 2.78 -17.17 -3.93
C ALA A 77 2.17 -18.59 -4.03
N GLU A 78 0.86 -18.72 -4.15
CA GLU A 78 0.14 -20.01 -4.00
C GLU A 78 -0.89 -20.27 -5.10
N ALA A 79 -1.81 -19.34 -5.39
CA ALA A 79 -3.01 -19.63 -6.19
C ALA A 79 -2.73 -19.91 -7.68
N PHE A 80 -1.77 -19.20 -8.28
CA PHE A 80 -1.37 -19.36 -9.67
C PHE A 80 0.04 -19.99 -9.81
N ARG A 81 0.37 -20.91 -8.90
CA ARG A 81 1.56 -21.77 -9.05
C ARG A 81 1.18 -22.98 -9.92
N PRO A 82 2.08 -23.49 -10.80
CA PRO A 82 1.73 -24.48 -11.84
C PRO A 82 1.03 -25.76 -11.38
N VAL A 83 1.08 -26.09 -10.09
CA VAL A 83 0.20 -27.08 -9.46
C VAL A 83 -0.40 -26.46 -8.20
N PHE A 84 -1.72 -26.33 -8.16
CA PHE A 84 -2.50 -25.89 -7.00
C PHE A 84 -3.42 -27.03 -6.53
N GLN A 85 -3.32 -27.40 -5.25
CA GLN A 85 -4.13 -28.48 -4.63
C GLN A 85 -4.13 -29.82 -5.43
N GLY A 86 -3.03 -30.14 -6.10
CA GLY A 86 -2.90 -31.36 -6.91
C GLY A 86 -3.55 -31.29 -8.30
N ARG A 87 -3.84 -30.09 -8.80
CA ARG A 87 -4.33 -29.82 -10.17
C ARG A 87 -3.42 -28.80 -10.85
N GLU A 88 -3.30 -28.89 -12.17
CA GLU A 88 -2.67 -27.85 -12.99
C GLU A 88 -3.54 -26.57 -13.01
N THR A 89 -2.90 -25.42 -13.23
CA THR A 89 -3.51 -24.07 -13.17
C THR A 89 -3.39 -23.31 -14.48
#